data_AF-A0A5K1GQ71-F1
#
_entry.id   AF-A0A5K1GQ71-F1
#
_cell.length_a   1.000
_cell.length_b   1.000
_cell.length_c   1.000
_cell.angle_alpha   90.00
_cell.angle_beta   90.00
_cell.angle_gamma   90.00
#
_symmetry.space_group_name_H-M   'P 1'
#
loop_
_entity.id
_entity.type
_entity.pdbx_description
1 polymer ?
#
loop_
_entity_poly.entity_id
_entity_poly.type
_entity_poly.pdbx_seq_one_letter_code
_entity_poly.pdbx_strand_id
1 'polypeptide(L)' 'LAAALGSKEVWVMNVVPINAPDTLSIIFERGLVGIYHDWCEPFSTYPRSYDLLHADHLFSTLKN' A
#
# COMPACT_ATOMS: atom_id res chain seq x y z
N LEU A 1 -9.72 7.36 1.69
CA LEU A 1 -10.07 6.28 2.65
C LEU A 1 -9.62 6.59 4.09
N ALA A 2 -8.35 6.97 4.32
CA ALA A 2 -7.85 7.26 5.68
C ALA A 2 -8.59 8.41 6.41
N ALA A 3 -8.92 9.50 5.73
CA ALA A 3 -9.69 10.61 6.32
C ALA A 3 -11.11 10.22 6.78
N ALA A 4 -11.68 9.14 6.23
CA ALA A 4 -12.99 8.63 6.63
C ALA A 4 -12.94 7.70 7.85
N LEU A 5 -11.74 7.29 8.28
CA LEU A 5 -11.49 6.40 9.42
C LEU A 5 -11.03 7.14 10.68
N GLY A 6 -11.25 8.46 10.77
CA GLY A 6 -10.68 9.34 11.80
C GLY A 6 -11.02 9.00 13.26
N SER A 7 -11.97 8.08 13.52
CA SER A 7 -12.27 7.56 14.86
C SER A 7 -11.45 6.33 15.26
N LYS A 8 -10.64 5.78 14.35
CA LYS A 8 -9.76 4.63 14.58
C LYS A 8 -8.31 5.06 14.47
N GLU A 9 -7.46 4.54 15.34
CA GLU A 9 -6.01 4.67 15.21
C GLU A 9 -5.55 3.85 14.01
N VAL A 10 -5.55 4.48 12.84
CA VAL A 10 -5.06 3.93 11.59
C VAL A 10 -3.84 4.70 11.13
N TRP A 11 -3.01 4.02 10.37
CA TRP A 11 -1.79 4.53 9.80
C TRP A 11 -1.77 4.18 8.33
N VAL A 12 -1.11 5.03 7.56
CA VAL A 12 -1.06 4.93 6.11
C VAL A 12 0.41 4.87 5.72
N MET A 13 0.74 3.88 4.89
CA MET A 13 2.05 3.71 4.31
C MET A 13 1.89 3.44 2.81
N ASN A 14 2.78 3.99 1.99
CA ASN A 14 2.81 3.71 0.57
C ASN A 14 3.61 2.43 0.30
N VAL A 15 3.13 1.60 -0.61
CA VAL A 15 3.81 0.38 -1.02
C VAL A 15 4.14 0.48 -2.51
N VAL A 16 5.42 0.30 -2.83
CA VAL A 16 5.88 0.17 -4.22
C VAL A 16 6.05 -1.33 -4.50
N PRO A 17 5.26 -1.93 -5.40
CA PRO A 17 5.40 -3.33 -5.75
C PRO A 17 6.79 -3.65 -6.32
N ILE A 18 7.32 -4.83 -6.00
CA ILE A 18 8.64 -5.27 -6.49
C ILE A 18 8.73 -5.37 -8.02
N ASN A 19 7.59 -5.49 -8.69
CA ASN A 19 7.46 -5.59 -10.15
C ASN A 19 7.03 -4.27 -10.82
N ALA A 20 6.97 -3.16 -10.06
CA ALA A 20 6.63 -1.83 -10.56
C ALA A 20 7.89 -0.95 -10.73
N PRO A 21 7.80 0.17 -11.47
CA PRO A 21 8.88 1.15 -11.53
C PRO A 21 9.27 1.69 -10.16
N ASP A 22 10.56 1.98 -9.95
CA ASP A 22 11.05 2.63 -8.73
C ASP A 22 10.47 4.05 -8.60
N THR A 23 9.48 4.18 -7.74
CA THR A 23 8.89 5.47 -7.35
C THR A 23 9.12 5.77 -5.87
N LEU A 24 9.92 4.98 -5.15
CA LEU A 24 10.07 5.12 -3.70
C LEU A 24 10.79 6.43 -3.35
N SER A 25 11.79 6.80 -4.15
CA SER A 25 12.51 8.07 -4.01
C SER A 25 11.56 9.27 -4.08
N ILE A 26 10.63 9.24 -5.04
CA ILE A 26 9.62 10.29 -5.27
C ILE A 26 8.64 10.41 -4.09
N ILE A 27 8.33 9.28 -3.44
CA ILE A 27 7.47 9.23 -2.24
C ILE A 27 8.17 9.93 -1.07
N PHE A 28 9.46 9.63 -0.84
CA PHE A 28 10.23 10.27 0.22
C PHE A 28 10.46 11.76 -0.01
N GLU A 29 10.72 12.19 -1.25
CA GLU A 29 10.82 13.61 -1.60
C GLU A 29 9.55 14.41 -1.29
N ARG A 30 8.39 13.74 -1.26
CA ARG A 30 7.10 14.33 -0.87
C ARG A 30 6.82 14.30 0.63
N GLY A 31 7.77 13.83 1.45
CA GLY A 31 7.62 13.70 2.90
C GLY A 31 6.66 12.59 3.34
N LEU A 32 6.40 11.62 2.45
CA LEU A 32 5.57 10.46 2.74
C LEU A 32 6.43 9.26 3.12
N VAL A 33 5.85 8.32 3.88
CA VAL A 33 6.50 7.06 4.24
C VAL A 33 6.12 5.98 3.21
N GLY A 34 7.09 5.16 2.81
CA GLY A 34 6.83 4.01 1.96
C GLY A 34 7.89 2.91 2.02
N ILE A 35 7.59 1.77 1.41
CA ILE A 35 8.44 0.58 1.39
C ILE A 35 8.30 -0.19 0.06
N TYR A 36 9.33 -0.94 -0.30
CA TYR A 36 9.23 -2.01 -1.31
C TYR A 36 8.63 -3.25 -0.68
N HIS A 37 7.53 -3.73 -1.24
CA HIS A 37 6.90 -4.95 -0.73
C HIS A 37 6.13 -5.68 -1.84
N ASP A 38 6.14 -7.01 -1.75
CA ASP A 38 5.25 -7.85 -2.55
C ASP A 38 3.92 -8.00 -1.82
N TRP A 39 2.83 -7.56 -2.43
CA TRP A 39 1.48 -7.71 -1.88
C TRP A 39 1.08 -9.18 -1.66
N CYS A 40 1.73 -10.12 -2.34
CA CYS A 40 1.49 -11.55 -2.18
C CYS A 40 2.18 -12.14 -0.93
N GLU A 41 3.09 -11.40 -0.29
CA GLU A 41 3.84 -11.85 0.87
C GLU A 41 3.38 -11.12 2.14
N PRO A 42 3.24 -11.80 3.29
CA PRO A 42 2.90 -11.13 4.53
C PRO A 42 4.11 -10.38 5.11
N PHE A 43 3.85 -9.22 5.72
CA PHE A 43 4.87 -8.55 6.54
C PHE A 43 5.23 -9.38 7.78
N SER A 44 6.53 -9.59 7.99
CA SER A 44 7.05 -10.46 9.06
C SER A 44 6.87 -9.89 10.47
N THR A 45 6.72 -8.57 10.58
CA THR A 45 6.70 -7.83 11.86
C THR A 45 5.30 -7.35 12.26
N TYR A 46 4.28 -7.54 11.43
CA TYR A 46 2.91 -7.18 11.81
C TYR A 46 2.18 -8.34 12.48
N PRO A 47 1.53 -8.12 13.64
CA PRO A 47 0.51 -9.05 14.09
C PRO A 47 -0.55 -9.14 12.99
N ARG A 48 -0.91 -10.36 12.57
CA ARG A 48 -1.92 -10.64 11.52
C ARG A 48 -3.20 -9.86 11.82
N SER A 49 -3.29 -8.66 11.30
CA SER A 49 -4.39 -7.73 11.40
C SER A 49 -4.83 -7.43 9.97
N TYR A 50 -6.13 -7.26 9.78
CA TYR A 50 -6.72 -7.21 8.46
C TYR A 50 -6.24 -5.97 7.69
N ASP A 51 -5.53 -6.18 6.59
CA ASP A 51 -5.13 -5.11 5.68
C ASP A 51 -6.34 -4.72 4.80
N LEU A 52 -6.82 -3.48 4.98
CA LEU A 52 -7.86 -2.91 4.12
C LEU A 52 -7.22 -2.38 2.84
N LEU A 53 -7.26 -3.19 1.79
CA LEU A 53 -6.69 -2.85 0.49
C LEU A 53 -7.76 -2.22 -0.40
N HIS A 54 -7.57 -0.94 -0.75
CA HIS A 54 -8.42 -0.28 -1.74
C HIS A 54 -7.82 -0.48 -3.12
N ALA A 55 -8.36 -1.45 -3.86
CA ALA A 55 -7.88 -1.81 -5.19
C ALA A 55 -8.82 -1.23 -6.25
N ASP A 56 -8.60 0.02 -6.62
CA ASP A 56 -9.31 0.64 -7.74
C ASP A 56 -8.77 0.06 -9.06
N HIS A 57 -9.67 -0.29 -9.99
CA HIS A 57 -9.33 -0.86 -11.31
C HIS A 57 -8.42 -2.12 -11.33
N LEU A 58 -8.31 -2.89 -10.24
CA LEU A 58 -7.46 -4.10 -10.18
C LEU A 58 -7.71 -5.12 -11.30
N PHE A 59 -8.96 -5.22 -11.75
CA PHE A 59 -9.37 -6.12 -12.84
C PHE A 59 -9.50 -5.44 -14.19
N SER A 60 -9.13 -4.16 -14.31
CA SER A 60 -9.23 -3.42 -15.58
C SER A 60 -8.33 -4.01 -16.68
N THR A 61 -7.25 -4.68 -16.28
CA THR A 61 -6.29 -5.36 -17.15
C THR A 61 -6.67 -6.82 -17.47
N LEU A 62 -7.59 -7.43 -16.71
CA LEU A 62 -8.16 -8.73 -17.05
C LEU A 62 -9.26 -8.54 -18.11
N LYS A 63 -8.86 -8.19 -19.33
CA LYS A 63 -9.73 -8.36 -20.51
C LYS A 63 -9.56 -9.78 -21.03
N ASN A 64 -10.67 -10.49 -21.17
CA ASN A 64 -10.79 -11.70 -21.99
C ASN A 64 -10.31 -11.43 -23.42
#